data_AF-A0A4R3YEN0-F1
#
_entry.id   AF-A0A4R3YEN0-F1
#
_cell.length_a   1.000
_cell.length_b   1.000
_cell.length_c   1.000
_cell.angle_alpha   90.00
_cell.angle_beta   90.00
_cell.angle_gamma   90.00
#
_symmetry.space_group_name_H-M   'P 1'
#
loop_
_entity.id
_entity.type
_entity.pdbx_description
1 polymer ?
#
loop_
_entity_poly.entity_id
_entity_poly.type
_entity_poly.pdbx_seq_one_letter_code
_entity_poly.pdbx_strand_id
1 'polypeptide(L)'
;MCIENSRVHRLRRWNWDGERIIHESIVPSSRPVVGQLTGGYDIDVREFLVSEKNATMHRTLEKDVKKFISKLEGATWELFSSRESGSFDMRANVITQFVSEKIKYRVTTGLDPWQFPDETLKLRSGDCEDRALLIASLLLASGISSFNVRVALGTFRAWFGKKHEDFDHVWVMYKDEAGKWQVIEPAAHTTFSEKPAKNTRMPDTAEYIPYFIFNDVHLWTMQNSALYEGKGAIKLKRNWSKLNPKFAGWVHKTILNEALTPDICPDWVLKALNRHFTSFLWKRSLTVDDVDLPGSYDPKDHFDNGYIEEGWKKVSDRLSQFQKGSIQNLDLFHQAAHGIGDFYAHSSYGEFGAIQNGKLALYNSDNPSSTLPQPPDYEAGSGFNIASGKFSTNTALWKGNAQAASALWKGKLISGRYAQKMDSHGITEAITFIPASLTKDKNFALRGSLPHHNEIAVDEDTGSNTLYAASKFAAQYKLRKDAAVRHIRKAFIENWKP
;
A
#
# COMPACT_ATOMS: atom_id res chain seq x y z
N MET A 1 1.64 9.53 9.09
CA MET A 1 2.81 9.38 8.23
C MET A 1 3.95 9.01 9.14
N CYS A 2 4.40 7.78 9.36
CA CYS A 2 3.97 6.40 9.14
C CYS A 2 4.85 5.50 10.03
N ILE A 3 4.25 4.66 10.88
CA ILE A 3 4.23 3.19 10.79
C ILE A 3 3.09 2.75 11.71
N GLU A 4 1.91 2.55 11.12
CA GLU A 4 0.84 1.80 11.80
C GLU A 4 0.28 0.76 10.82
N ASN A 5 0.20 -0.48 11.32
CA ASN A 5 -0.19 -1.63 10.53
C ASN A 5 -1.53 -1.40 9.84
N SER A 6 -1.57 -1.75 8.55
CA SER A 6 -2.79 -1.98 7.77
C SER A 6 -3.99 -2.40 8.64
N ARG A 7 -5.09 -1.64 8.62
CA ARG A 7 -6.37 -2.12 9.17
C ARG A 7 -6.77 -3.41 8.46
N VAL A 8 -6.39 -3.59 7.20
CA VAL A 8 -6.38 -4.87 6.46
C VAL A 8 -5.14 -5.68 6.83
N HIS A 9 -5.16 -6.31 7.99
CA HIS A 9 -4.01 -7.01 8.52
C HIS A 9 -3.80 -8.37 7.83
N ARG A 10 -2.59 -8.93 7.96
CA ARG A 10 -2.25 -10.33 7.66
C ARG A 10 -2.39 -10.82 6.21
N LEU A 11 -2.44 -9.96 5.19
CA LEU A 11 -2.35 -10.41 3.80
C LEU A 11 -1.13 -11.32 3.56
N ARG A 12 0.03 -11.03 4.17
CA ARG A 12 1.26 -11.84 4.07
C ARG A 12 1.28 -13.13 4.90
N ARG A 13 0.28 -13.38 5.77
CA ARG A 13 0.22 -14.65 6.53
C ARG A 13 -0.11 -15.83 5.63
N TRP A 14 -0.73 -15.52 4.49
CA TRP A 14 -1.21 -16.50 3.54
C TRP A 14 -0.12 -16.77 2.52
N ASN A 15 0.15 -18.04 2.27
CA ASN A 15 0.99 -18.44 1.16
C ASN A 15 0.21 -18.31 -0.15
N TRP A 16 0.32 -17.16 -0.83
CA TRP A 16 -0.37 -16.90 -2.09
C TRP A 16 0.15 -17.72 -3.28
N ASP A 17 1.28 -18.43 -3.12
CA ASP A 17 1.68 -19.47 -4.07
C ASP A 17 0.87 -20.78 -3.88
N GLY A 18 0.11 -20.90 -2.77
CA GLY A 18 -0.82 -21.98 -2.44
C GLY A 18 -0.28 -22.95 -1.38
N GLU A 19 -1.13 -23.39 -0.44
CA GLU A 19 -0.72 -24.34 0.62
C GLU A 19 -0.80 -25.80 0.16
N ARG A 20 -1.98 -26.22 -0.32
CA ARG A 20 -2.20 -27.60 -0.79
C ARG A 20 -3.08 -27.61 -2.03
N ILE A 21 -2.59 -28.27 -3.07
CA ILE A 21 -3.35 -28.51 -4.31
C ILE A 21 -4.53 -29.43 -4.01
N ILE A 22 -5.70 -29.03 -4.49
CA ILE A 22 -6.92 -29.82 -4.51
C ILE A 22 -7.00 -30.46 -5.90
N HIS A 23 -7.06 -31.79 -5.94
CA HIS A 23 -7.16 -32.53 -7.19
C HIS A 23 -8.58 -32.51 -7.76
N GLU A 24 -9.60 -32.64 -6.90
CA GLU A 24 -11.00 -32.59 -7.29
C GLU A 24 -11.50 -31.13 -7.24
N SER A 25 -11.53 -30.48 -8.40
CA SER A 25 -11.91 -29.06 -8.56
C SER A 25 -13.30 -28.87 -9.15
N ILE A 26 -14.00 -29.97 -9.38
CA ILE A 26 -15.37 -30.01 -9.89
C ILE A 26 -16.34 -29.74 -8.73
N VAL A 27 -17.18 -28.71 -8.89
CA VAL A 27 -18.18 -28.28 -7.92
C VAL A 27 -19.55 -28.15 -8.58
N PRO A 28 -20.65 -28.34 -7.83
CA PRO A 28 -21.99 -28.08 -8.35
C PRO A 28 -22.14 -26.60 -8.74
N SER A 29 -22.54 -26.33 -9.98
CA SER A 29 -22.81 -24.97 -10.44
C SER A 29 -24.26 -24.58 -10.17
N SER A 30 -24.51 -23.32 -9.82
CA SER A 30 -25.86 -22.72 -9.83
C SER A 30 -26.32 -22.36 -11.26
N ARG A 31 -25.49 -22.61 -12.28
CA ARG A 31 -25.77 -22.23 -13.67
C ARG A 31 -26.89 -23.07 -14.28
N PRO A 32 -27.98 -22.44 -14.76
CA PRO A 32 -29.05 -23.15 -15.43
C PRO A 32 -28.60 -23.69 -16.80
N VAL A 33 -29.07 -24.87 -17.16
CA VAL A 33 -28.90 -25.42 -18.51
C VAL A 33 -29.78 -24.64 -19.49
N VAL A 34 -29.30 -24.35 -20.70
CA VAL A 34 -30.11 -23.68 -21.73
C VAL A 34 -31.41 -24.46 -21.95
N GLY A 35 -32.55 -23.79 -21.77
CA GLY A 35 -33.87 -24.40 -21.87
C GLY A 35 -34.43 -24.98 -20.57
N GLN A 36 -33.70 -24.90 -19.45
CA GLN A 36 -34.18 -25.23 -18.11
C GLN A 36 -34.05 -24.03 -17.18
N LEU A 37 -35.11 -23.73 -16.42
CA LEU A 37 -35.14 -22.61 -15.48
C LEU A 37 -34.52 -22.96 -14.12
N THR A 38 -34.34 -24.26 -13.85
CA THR A 38 -33.87 -24.79 -12.56
C THR A 38 -32.99 -26.01 -12.80
N GLY A 39 -31.99 -26.21 -11.95
CA GLY A 39 -31.04 -27.31 -12.07
C GLY A 39 -29.67 -26.80 -12.53
N GLY A 40 -28.64 -27.32 -11.89
CA GLY A 40 -27.24 -27.02 -12.19
C GLY A 40 -26.55 -28.20 -12.86
N TYR A 41 -25.33 -27.96 -13.33
CA TYR A 41 -24.40 -29.02 -13.74
C TYR A 41 -23.08 -28.84 -12.99
N ASP A 42 -22.34 -29.91 -12.85
CA ASP A 42 -21.02 -29.87 -12.24
C ASP A 42 -20.03 -29.16 -13.16
N ILE A 43 -19.20 -28.28 -12.61
CA ILE A 43 -18.20 -27.52 -13.35
C ILE A 43 -16.89 -27.50 -12.58
N ASP A 44 -15.77 -27.62 -13.30
CA ASP A 44 -14.48 -27.32 -12.73
C ASP A 44 -14.34 -25.80 -12.54
N VAL A 45 -14.12 -25.35 -11.29
CA VAL A 45 -14.02 -23.92 -10.98
C VAL A 45 -12.94 -23.20 -11.80
N ARG A 46 -11.91 -23.92 -12.25
CA ARG A 46 -10.82 -23.38 -13.09
C ARG A 46 -11.31 -23.00 -14.49
N GLU A 47 -12.38 -23.60 -14.98
CA GLU A 47 -12.94 -23.30 -16.31
C GLU A 47 -13.49 -21.87 -16.42
N PHE A 48 -13.81 -21.22 -15.29
CA PHE A 48 -14.17 -19.81 -15.28
C PHE A 48 -13.01 -18.89 -15.66
N LEU A 49 -11.77 -19.35 -15.54
CA LEU A 49 -10.60 -18.64 -16.05
C LEU A 49 -10.35 -19.04 -17.50
N VAL A 50 -11.04 -18.34 -18.40
CA VAL A 50 -10.80 -18.51 -19.83
C VAL A 50 -9.37 -18.07 -20.16
N SER A 51 -8.60 -18.99 -20.73
CA SER A 51 -7.17 -18.84 -21.00
C SER A 51 -6.89 -18.11 -22.32
N GLU A 52 -5.62 -18.07 -22.74
CA GLU A 52 -5.11 -17.49 -23.99
C GLU A 52 -5.80 -18.00 -25.28
N LYS A 53 -6.73 -18.96 -25.22
CA LYS A 53 -7.44 -19.47 -26.40
C LYS A 53 -8.89 -19.00 -26.50
N ASN A 54 -9.25 -17.90 -25.83
CA ASN A 54 -10.58 -17.32 -25.92
C ASN A 54 -10.65 -16.15 -26.93
N ALA A 55 -11.40 -16.33 -28.01
CA ALA A 55 -11.53 -15.32 -29.08
C ALA A 55 -12.19 -14.01 -28.62
N THR A 56 -13.07 -14.06 -27.61
CA THR A 56 -13.70 -12.86 -27.05
C THR A 56 -12.70 -12.05 -26.24
N MET A 57 -11.84 -12.69 -25.43
CA MET A 57 -10.77 -12.01 -24.70
C MET A 57 -9.80 -11.33 -25.65
N HIS A 58 -9.30 -12.05 -26.67
CA HIS A 58 -8.39 -11.49 -27.68
C HIS A 58 -8.97 -10.31 -28.42
N ARG A 59 -10.22 -10.42 -28.88
CA ARG A 59 -10.91 -9.31 -29.54
C ARG A 59 -11.05 -8.11 -28.62
N THR A 60 -11.32 -8.35 -27.34
CA THR A 60 -11.44 -7.30 -26.33
C THR A 60 -10.11 -6.59 -26.11
N LEU A 61 -9.00 -7.33 -26.02
CA LEU A 61 -7.66 -6.76 -25.91
C LEU A 61 -7.32 -5.92 -27.16
N GLU A 62 -7.42 -6.50 -28.36
CA GLU A 62 -7.02 -5.87 -29.62
C GLU A 62 -7.90 -4.70 -30.06
N LYS A 63 -9.17 -4.67 -29.64
CA LYS A 63 -10.11 -3.60 -30.02
C LYS A 63 -10.43 -2.67 -28.87
N ASP A 64 -11.04 -3.20 -27.81
CA ASP A 64 -11.61 -2.39 -26.75
C ASP A 64 -10.52 -1.84 -25.82
N VAL A 65 -9.58 -2.68 -25.38
CA VAL A 65 -8.46 -2.27 -24.53
C VAL A 65 -7.46 -1.43 -25.32
N LYS A 66 -7.14 -1.79 -26.56
CA LYS A 66 -6.31 -0.96 -27.45
C LYS A 66 -6.88 0.45 -27.65
N LYS A 67 -8.19 0.56 -27.92
CA LYS A 67 -8.90 1.84 -28.00
C LYS A 67 -8.99 2.57 -26.66
N PHE A 68 -8.95 1.83 -25.56
CA PHE A 68 -8.87 2.41 -24.22
C PHE A 68 -7.49 3.03 -23.99
N ILE A 69 -6.41 2.29 -24.27
CA ILE A 69 -5.01 2.74 -24.19
C ILE A 69 -4.76 3.96 -25.05
N SER A 70 -5.31 4.04 -26.27
CA SER A 70 -5.12 5.19 -27.16
C SER A 70 -5.67 6.51 -26.61
N LYS A 71 -6.40 6.48 -25.49
CA LYS A 71 -6.93 7.66 -24.79
C LYS A 71 -6.15 7.97 -23.50
N LEU A 72 -5.21 7.11 -23.13
CA LEU A 72 -4.37 7.27 -21.95
C LEU A 72 -3.06 7.94 -22.38
N GLU A 73 -2.81 9.14 -21.87
CA GLU A 73 -1.60 9.90 -22.19
C GLU A 73 -0.33 9.16 -21.77
N GLY A 74 0.62 8.95 -22.69
CA GLY A 74 1.88 8.24 -22.43
C GLY A 74 1.79 6.71 -22.48
N ALA A 75 0.60 6.12 -22.33
CA ALA A 75 0.43 4.68 -22.53
C ALA A 75 0.35 4.35 -24.03
N THR A 76 1.09 3.33 -24.46
CA THR A 76 1.08 2.88 -25.87
C THR A 76 0.70 1.40 -25.98
N TRP A 77 0.15 1.02 -27.13
CA TRP A 77 -0.17 -0.37 -27.40
C TRP A 77 1.11 -1.21 -27.47
N GLU A 78 2.19 -0.61 -27.97
CA GLU A 78 3.52 -1.19 -28.08
C GLU A 78 4.05 -1.55 -26.69
N LEU A 79 3.94 -0.64 -25.70
CA LEU A 79 4.33 -0.93 -24.33
C LEU A 79 3.42 -1.98 -23.69
N PHE A 80 2.11 -1.89 -23.90
CA PHE A 80 1.16 -2.89 -23.39
C PHE A 80 1.46 -4.29 -23.93
N SER A 81 1.91 -4.42 -25.18
CA SER A 81 2.20 -5.71 -25.82
C SER A 81 3.66 -6.16 -25.72
N SER A 82 4.56 -5.31 -25.20
CA SER A 82 5.98 -5.64 -25.08
C SER A 82 6.26 -6.63 -23.94
N ARG A 83 7.50 -7.15 -23.90
CA ARG A 83 8.01 -7.99 -22.80
C ARG A 83 9.12 -7.29 -22.00
N GLU A 84 9.18 -5.96 -22.12
CA GLU A 84 10.17 -5.14 -21.43
C GLU A 84 9.80 -5.01 -19.94
N SER A 85 10.78 -4.63 -19.11
CA SER A 85 10.49 -4.36 -17.70
C SER A 85 9.41 -3.28 -17.55
N GLY A 86 8.51 -3.48 -16.59
CA GLY A 86 7.33 -2.67 -16.30
C GLY A 86 6.13 -2.93 -17.23
N SER A 87 6.28 -3.73 -18.30
CA SER A 87 5.19 -3.99 -19.25
C SER A 87 4.08 -4.85 -18.65
N PHE A 88 4.40 -5.84 -17.80
CA PHE A 88 3.38 -6.69 -17.18
C PHE A 88 2.61 -5.96 -16.10
N ASP A 89 3.30 -5.16 -15.28
CA ASP A 89 2.65 -4.31 -14.27
C ASP A 89 1.77 -3.25 -14.95
N MET A 90 2.22 -2.67 -16.07
CA MET A 90 1.42 -1.77 -16.90
C MET A 90 0.17 -2.47 -17.46
N ARG A 91 0.26 -3.72 -17.94
CA ARG A 91 -0.92 -4.50 -18.38
C ARG A 91 -1.92 -4.69 -17.26
N ALA A 92 -1.45 -5.14 -16.09
CA ALA A 92 -2.30 -5.32 -14.91
C ALA A 92 -3.00 -4.01 -14.51
N ASN A 93 -2.27 -2.91 -14.68
CA ASN A 93 -2.78 -1.56 -14.51
C ASN A 93 -3.89 -1.21 -15.50
N VAL A 94 -3.62 -1.26 -16.79
CA VAL A 94 -4.61 -0.91 -17.82
C VAL A 94 -5.84 -1.81 -17.74
N ILE A 95 -5.69 -3.12 -17.57
CA ILE A 95 -6.80 -4.09 -17.55
C ILE A 95 -7.75 -3.84 -16.37
N THR A 96 -7.20 -3.67 -15.18
CA THR A 96 -8.01 -3.41 -13.97
C THR A 96 -8.77 -2.10 -14.11
N GLN A 97 -8.15 -1.06 -14.70
CA GLN A 97 -8.82 0.23 -14.91
C GLN A 97 -9.90 0.12 -15.99
N PHE A 98 -9.61 -0.58 -17.08
CA PHE A 98 -10.57 -0.87 -18.13
C PHE A 98 -11.81 -1.57 -17.57
N VAL A 99 -11.64 -2.63 -16.76
CA VAL A 99 -12.78 -3.32 -16.12
C VAL A 99 -13.52 -2.39 -15.17
N SER A 100 -12.81 -1.62 -14.33
CA SER A 100 -13.42 -0.64 -13.42
C SER A 100 -14.28 0.41 -14.10
N GLU A 101 -13.87 0.87 -15.28
CA GLU A 101 -14.58 1.91 -16.03
C GLU A 101 -15.63 1.39 -17.00
N LYS A 102 -15.51 0.14 -17.45
CA LYS A 102 -16.38 -0.44 -18.50
C LYS A 102 -17.36 -1.49 -18.01
N ILE A 103 -17.18 -2.01 -16.79
CA ILE A 103 -18.00 -3.08 -16.22
C ILE A 103 -18.63 -2.56 -14.92
N LYS A 104 -19.94 -2.39 -14.94
CA LYS A 104 -20.70 -1.86 -13.79
C LYS A 104 -20.76 -2.90 -12.68
N TYR A 105 -20.40 -2.49 -11.45
CA TYR A 105 -20.61 -3.34 -10.27
C TYR A 105 -22.11 -3.46 -9.96
N ARG A 106 -22.62 -4.68 -9.80
CA ARG A 106 -24.00 -4.96 -9.38
C ARG A 106 -23.98 -6.00 -8.29
N VAL A 107 -24.36 -5.63 -7.07
CA VAL A 107 -24.55 -6.60 -5.99
C VAL A 107 -25.76 -7.47 -6.33
N THR A 108 -25.56 -8.78 -6.37
CA THR A 108 -26.64 -9.76 -6.50
C THR A 108 -26.93 -10.37 -5.13
N THR A 109 -28.12 -10.95 -4.98
CA THR A 109 -28.57 -11.58 -3.72
C THR A 109 -29.14 -12.95 -4.02
N GLY A 110 -28.67 -13.98 -3.32
CA GLY A 110 -29.16 -15.35 -3.49
C GLY A 110 -28.21 -16.23 -4.32
N LEU A 111 -28.76 -17.26 -4.97
CA LEU A 111 -28.02 -18.17 -5.85
C LEU A 111 -27.82 -17.50 -7.22
N ASP A 112 -26.83 -16.62 -7.31
CA ASP A 112 -26.43 -15.99 -8.58
C ASP A 112 -25.52 -16.93 -9.38
N PRO A 113 -25.82 -17.24 -10.65
CA PRO A 113 -24.91 -17.97 -11.51
C PRO A 113 -23.70 -17.10 -11.88
N TRP A 114 -22.51 -17.51 -11.42
CA TRP A 114 -21.23 -16.87 -11.80
C TRP A 114 -21.13 -16.75 -13.31
N GLN A 115 -20.79 -15.57 -13.81
CA GLN A 115 -20.65 -15.30 -15.23
C GLN A 115 -19.29 -15.76 -15.74
N PHE A 116 -19.27 -16.34 -16.94
CA PHE A 116 -18.01 -16.46 -17.67
C PHE A 116 -17.51 -15.06 -18.08
N PRO A 117 -16.19 -14.86 -18.20
CA PRO A 117 -15.63 -13.57 -18.58
C PRO A 117 -16.22 -12.96 -19.87
N ASP A 118 -16.55 -13.76 -20.87
CA ASP A 118 -17.21 -13.31 -22.10
C ASP A 118 -18.66 -12.87 -21.88
N GLU A 119 -19.38 -13.49 -20.94
CA GLU A 119 -20.70 -13.05 -20.49
C GLU A 119 -20.59 -11.71 -19.75
N THR A 120 -19.64 -11.57 -18.83
CA THR A 120 -19.37 -10.30 -18.12
C THR A 120 -19.08 -9.16 -19.08
N LEU A 121 -18.27 -9.41 -20.13
CA LEU A 121 -18.01 -8.42 -21.19
C LEU A 121 -19.25 -8.09 -22.02
N LYS A 122 -20.12 -9.07 -22.27
CA LYS A 122 -21.34 -8.89 -23.05
C LYS A 122 -22.41 -8.12 -22.26
N LEU A 123 -22.58 -8.46 -20.99
CA LEU A 123 -23.52 -7.85 -20.06
C LEU A 123 -23.06 -6.48 -19.57
N ARG A 124 -21.74 -6.22 -19.60
CA ARG A 124 -21.09 -5.00 -19.08
C ARG A 124 -21.41 -4.74 -17.61
N SER A 125 -21.68 -5.81 -16.86
CA SER A 125 -21.93 -5.75 -15.42
C SER A 125 -21.77 -7.10 -14.75
N GLY A 126 -21.37 -7.07 -13.48
CA GLY A 126 -21.26 -8.23 -12.60
C GLY A 126 -20.91 -7.78 -11.18
N ASP A 127 -20.89 -8.71 -10.24
CA ASP A 127 -20.49 -8.48 -8.84
C ASP A 127 -18.98 -8.73 -8.64
N CYS A 128 -18.57 -9.21 -7.45
CA CYS A 128 -17.17 -9.40 -7.11
C CYS A 128 -16.53 -10.54 -7.88
N GLU A 129 -17.19 -11.69 -8.00
CA GLU A 129 -16.67 -12.85 -8.73
C GLU A 129 -16.58 -12.57 -10.22
N ASP A 130 -17.62 -12.01 -10.83
CA ASP A 130 -17.72 -11.85 -12.27
C ASP A 130 -16.60 -10.94 -12.79
N ARG A 131 -16.34 -9.88 -12.01
CA ARG A 131 -15.28 -8.91 -12.31
C ARG A 131 -13.90 -9.48 -11.98
N ALA A 132 -13.75 -10.26 -10.90
CA ALA A 132 -12.48 -10.91 -10.59
C ALA A 132 -12.08 -11.92 -11.68
N LEU A 133 -13.03 -12.76 -12.10
CA LEU A 133 -12.86 -13.73 -13.18
C LEU A 133 -12.50 -13.02 -14.49
N LEU A 134 -13.21 -11.94 -14.83
CA LEU A 134 -12.89 -11.15 -16.03
C LEU A 134 -11.50 -10.49 -15.96
N ILE A 135 -11.14 -9.88 -14.84
CA ILE A 135 -9.81 -9.29 -14.66
C ILE A 135 -8.75 -10.37 -14.86
N ALA A 136 -8.85 -11.47 -14.12
CA ALA A 136 -7.88 -12.55 -14.21
C ALA A 136 -7.77 -13.11 -15.63
N SER A 137 -8.88 -13.37 -16.32
CA SER A 137 -8.86 -13.85 -17.70
C SER A 137 -8.27 -12.85 -18.69
N LEU A 138 -8.49 -11.54 -18.53
CA LEU A 138 -7.83 -10.54 -19.36
C LEU A 138 -6.32 -10.46 -19.08
N LEU A 139 -5.89 -10.64 -17.83
CA LEU A 139 -4.46 -10.72 -17.48
C LEU A 139 -3.82 -11.91 -18.18
N LEU A 140 -4.43 -13.09 -18.08
CA LEU A 140 -3.96 -14.32 -18.75
C LEU A 140 -3.92 -14.14 -20.27
N ALA A 141 -5.01 -13.67 -20.87
CA ALA A 141 -5.10 -13.47 -22.32
C ALA A 141 -4.13 -12.38 -22.83
N SER A 142 -3.72 -11.44 -21.98
CA SER A 142 -2.69 -10.46 -22.32
C SER A 142 -1.28 -11.05 -22.32
N GLY A 143 -1.10 -12.28 -21.83
CA GLY A 143 0.19 -12.98 -21.75
C GLY A 143 0.89 -12.87 -20.40
N ILE A 144 0.18 -12.46 -19.33
CA ILE A 144 0.69 -12.62 -17.96
C ILE A 144 0.58 -14.10 -17.57
N SER A 145 1.67 -14.67 -17.08
CA SER A 145 1.71 -16.07 -16.64
C SER A 145 0.63 -16.36 -15.60
N SER A 146 -0.06 -17.49 -15.75
CA SER A 146 -1.07 -17.90 -14.77
C SER A 146 -0.51 -18.21 -13.39
N PHE A 147 0.80 -18.41 -13.27
CA PHE A 147 1.46 -18.55 -11.98
C PHE A 147 1.60 -17.23 -11.23
N ASN A 148 1.41 -16.08 -11.90
CA ASN A 148 1.42 -14.75 -11.30
C ASN A 148 0.01 -14.17 -11.09
N VAL A 149 -1.04 -14.94 -11.34
CA VAL A 149 -2.44 -14.52 -11.14
C VAL A 149 -3.16 -15.56 -10.28
N ARG A 150 -3.92 -15.12 -9.29
CA ARG A 150 -4.85 -15.98 -8.54
C ARG A 150 -6.20 -15.30 -8.44
N VAL A 151 -7.26 -16.07 -8.58
CA VAL A 151 -8.57 -15.69 -8.05
C VAL A 151 -8.68 -16.29 -6.66
N ALA A 152 -9.00 -15.47 -5.69
CA ALA A 152 -9.15 -15.86 -4.30
C ALA A 152 -10.63 -15.85 -3.92
N LEU A 153 -11.08 -16.97 -3.37
CA LEU A 153 -12.43 -17.17 -2.84
C LEU A 153 -12.34 -17.20 -1.33
N GLY A 154 -13.10 -16.35 -0.67
CA GLY A 154 -13.06 -16.33 0.78
C GLY A 154 -14.01 -15.33 1.40
N THR A 155 -13.63 -14.91 2.59
CA THR A 155 -14.39 -13.94 3.36
C THR A 155 -13.56 -12.68 3.53
N PHE A 156 -14.20 -11.56 3.23
CA PHE A 156 -13.78 -10.28 3.73
C PHE A 156 -14.40 -10.03 5.11
N ARG A 157 -13.56 -9.97 6.15
CA ARG A 157 -14.03 -9.73 7.53
C ARG A 157 -13.79 -8.27 7.91
N ALA A 158 -14.80 -7.59 8.42
CA ALA A 158 -14.72 -6.22 8.93
C ALA A 158 -15.09 -6.18 10.42
N TRP A 159 -14.25 -5.59 11.28
CA TRP A 159 -14.49 -5.51 12.72
C TRP A 159 -15.06 -4.15 13.13
N PHE A 160 -16.02 -4.17 14.07
CA PHE A 160 -16.61 -3.00 14.72
C PHE A 160 -16.53 -3.21 16.24
N GLY A 161 -15.39 -2.86 16.83
CA GLY A 161 -15.00 -3.12 18.20
C GLY A 161 -14.74 -4.61 18.41
N LYS A 162 -15.51 -5.23 19.31
CA LYS A 162 -15.44 -6.69 19.57
C LYS A 162 -16.27 -7.52 18.58
N LYS A 163 -17.14 -6.88 17.81
CA LYS A 163 -17.98 -7.54 16.81
C LYS A 163 -17.28 -7.52 15.45
N HIS A 164 -17.61 -8.47 14.59
CA HIS A 164 -17.22 -8.43 13.19
C HIS A 164 -18.41 -8.80 12.32
N GLU A 165 -18.34 -8.35 11.07
CA GLU A 165 -19.22 -8.72 9.98
C GLU A 165 -18.35 -9.39 8.92
N ASP A 166 -18.86 -10.49 8.39
CA ASP A 166 -18.21 -11.27 7.34
C ASP A 166 -19.01 -11.09 6.06
N PHE A 167 -18.28 -10.83 4.98
CA PHE A 167 -18.82 -10.72 3.64
C PHE A 167 -18.13 -11.78 2.79
N ASP A 168 -18.88 -12.65 2.16
CA ASP A 168 -18.32 -13.49 1.11
C ASP A 168 -17.82 -12.58 0.00
N HIS A 169 -16.60 -12.86 -0.47
CA HIS A 169 -15.93 -11.98 -1.40
C HIS A 169 -14.96 -12.76 -2.30
N VAL A 170 -14.84 -12.27 -3.53
CA VAL A 170 -13.90 -12.79 -4.51
C VAL A 170 -13.00 -11.65 -4.96
N TRP A 171 -11.70 -11.89 -5.04
CA TRP A 171 -10.72 -10.89 -5.47
C TRP A 171 -9.60 -11.53 -6.29
N VAL A 172 -8.81 -10.70 -6.95
CA VAL A 172 -7.63 -11.16 -7.71
C VAL A 172 -6.37 -10.85 -6.92
N MET A 173 -5.43 -11.79 -6.87
CA MET A 173 -4.05 -11.53 -6.47
C MET A 173 -3.18 -11.53 -7.73
N TYR A 174 -2.35 -10.51 -7.88
CA TYR A 174 -1.37 -10.40 -8.95
C TYR A 174 0.03 -10.33 -8.36
N LYS A 175 0.96 -11.13 -8.89
CA LYS A 175 2.38 -11.08 -8.53
C LYS A 175 3.08 -10.11 -9.47
N ASP A 176 3.47 -8.95 -8.95
CA ASP A 176 4.16 -7.91 -9.71
C ASP A 176 5.52 -8.37 -10.25
N GLU A 177 6.13 -7.59 -11.14
CA GLU A 177 7.45 -7.93 -11.71
C GLU A 177 8.56 -7.99 -10.65
N ALA A 178 8.36 -7.34 -9.50
CA ALA A 178 9.25 -7.43 -8.34
C ALA A 178 9.00 -8.69 -7.47
N GLY A 179 8.04 -9.52 -7.84
CA GLY A 179 7.72 -10.80 -7.20
C GLY A 179 6.79 -10.68 -5.99
N LYS A 180 6.13 -9.54 -5.76
CA LYS A 180 5.23 -9.31 -4.62
C LYS A 180 3.78 -9.49 -5.02
N TRP A 181 3.01 -10.15 -4.15
CA TRP A 181 1.58 -10.36 -4.33
C TRP A 181 0.78 -9.12 -3.91
N GLN A 182 0.00 -8.60 -4.85
CA GLN A 182 -0.86 -7.42 -4.73
C GLN A 182 -2.33 -7.80 -4.87
N VAL A 183 -3.19 -7.17 -4.07
CA VAL A 183 -4.64 -7.33 -4.18
C VAL A 183 -5.16 -6.44 -5.31
N ILE A 184 -5.91 -7.01 -6.23
CA ILE A 184 -6.74 -6.28 -7.19
C ILE A 184 -8.19 -6.44 -6.75
N GLU A 185 -8.78 -5.34 -6.28
CA GLU A 185 -10.14 -5.30 -5.74
C GLU A 185 -11.18 -5.12 -6.87
N PRO A 186 -11.95 -6.16 -7.21
CA PRO A 186 -12.95 -6.08 -8.27
C PRO A 186 -14.11 -5.16 -7.92
N ALA A 187 -14.40 -4.87 -6.65
CA ALA A 187 -15.46 -3.95 -6.28
C ALA A 187 -15.08 -2.47 -6.52
N ALA A 188 -13.84 -2.14 -6.88
CA ALA A 188 -13.41 -0.79 -7.18
C ALA A 188 -14.10 -0.27 -8.47
N HIS A 189 -15.17 0.53 -8.33
CA HIS A 189 -15.85 1.26 -9.39
C HIS A 189 -15.48 2.76 -9.41
N THR A 190 -15.04 3.26 -10.55
CA THR A 190 -14.72 4.68 -10.76
C THR A 190 -15.98 5.49 -11.07
N THR A 191 -16.85 5.69 -10.08
CA THR A 191 -17.87 6.74 -10.17
C THR A 191 -17.59 7.81 -9.15
N PHE A 192 -16.85 8.83 -9.60
CA PHE A 192 -16.98 10.20 -9.10
C PHE A 192 -18.38 10.70 -9.47
N SER A 193 -19.40 10.25 -8.76
CA SER A 193 -20.68 10.96 -8.64
C SER A 193 -21.52 10.33 -7.53
N GLU A 194 -22.14 11.23 -6.77
CA GLU A 194 -23.34 11.04 -5.96
C GLU A 194 -23.23 10.53 -4.50
N LYS A 195 -23.20 11.57 -3.64
CA LYS A 195 -23.76 11.72 -2.30
C LYS A 195 -23.18 10.84 -1.19
N PRO A 196 -22.69 11.43 -0.08
CA PRO A 196 -22.25 10.66 1.06
C PRO A 196 -23.43 9.84 1.59
N ALA A 197 -23.29 8.52 1.59
CA ALA A 197 -24.18 7.64 2.30
C ALA A 197 -24.25 8.11 3.76
N LYS A 198 -25.45 8.46 4.23
CA LYS A 198 -25.70 8.92 5.60
C LYS A 198 -25.14 7.88 6.59
N ASN A 199 -24.19 8.29 7.43
CA ASN A 199 -23.80 7.64 8.69
C ASN A 199 -23.63 6.10 8.67
N THR A 200 -22.87 5.53 7.73
CA THR A 200 -22.37 4.15 7.93
C THR A 200 -21.13 4.17 8.80
N ARG A 201 -21.26 3.67 10.04
CA ARG A 201 -20.14 3.42 10.95
C ARG A 201 -19.01 2.70 10.20
N MET A 202 -17.78 3.15 10.40
CA MET A 202 -16.58 2.59 9.78
C MET A 202 -16.11 1.35 10.56
N PRO A 203 -15.59 0.29 9.90
CA PRO A 203 -14.93 -0.78 10.61
C PRO A 203 -13.59 -0.32 11.19
N ASP A 204 -13.27 -0.81 12.39
CA ASP A 204 -12.04 -0.56 13.12
C ASP A 204 -10.86 -1.30 12.49
N THR A 205 -11.05 -2.53 12.02
CA THR A 205 -10.07 -3.31 11.24
C THR A 205 -10.78 -4.18 10.21
N ALA A 206 -10.03 -4.78 9.28
CA ALA A 206 -10.55 -5.70 8.30
C ALA A 206 -9.50 -6.75 7.84
N GLU A 207 -9.89 -7.78 7.09
CA GLU A 207 -9.00 -8.88 6.69
C GLU A 207 -9.56 -9.64 5.49
N TYR A 208 -8.71 -9.93 4.49
CA TYR A 208 -8.99 -10.93 3.46
C TYR A 208 -8.59 -12.31 3.98
N ILE A 209 -9.59 -13.19 4.10
CA ILE A 209 -9.44 -14.56 4.58
C ILE A 209 -9.74 -15.48 3.39
N PRO A 210 -8.74 -15.85 2.58
CA PRO A 210 -8.92 -16.81 1.52
C PRO A 210 -9.19 -18.19 2.11
N TYR A 211 -10.17 -18.88 1.54
CA TYR A 211 -10.38 -20.30 1.76
C TYR A 211 -9.72 -21.09 0.63
N PHE A 212 -9.92 -20.60 -0.59
CA PHE A 212 -9.35 -21.17 -1.79
C PHE A 212 -8.70 -20.08 -2.62
N ILE A 213 -7.63 -20.45 -3.33
CA ILE A 213 -7.11 -19.67 -4.43
C ILE A 213 -6.99 -20.58 -5.64
N PHE A 214 -7.14 -20.04 -6.84
CA PHE A 214 -6.96 -20.84 -8.05
C PHE A 214 -6.42 -20.01 -9.21
N ASN A 215 -5.83 -20.70 -10.17
CA ASN A 215 -5.57 -20.22 -11.51
C ASN A 215 -6.16 -21.22 -12.53
N ASP A 216 -5.84 -21.09 -13.81
CA ASP A 216 -6.33 -22.00 -14.86
C ASP A 216 -5.71 -23.41 -14.78
N VAL A 217 -4.72 -23.64 -13.91
CA VAL A 217 -4.02 -24.93 -13.76
C VAL A 217 -4.36 -25.63 -12.45
N HIS A 218 -4.40 -24.92 -11.32
CA HIS A 218 -4.57 -25.53 -10.00
C HIS A 218 -5.59 -24.78 -9.16
N LEU A 219 -6.25 -25.53 -8.29
CA LEU A 219 -7.01 -25.04 -7.15
C LEU A 219 -6.21 -25.39 -5.89
N TRP A 220 -6.06 -24.44 -4.98
CA TRP A 220 -5.40 -24.63 -3.70
C TRP A 220 -6.37 -24.31 -2.55
N THR A 221 -6.29 -25.10 -1.47
CA THR A 221 -6.78 -24.65 -0.15
C THR A 221 -5.72 -23.79 0.53
N MET A 222 -6.17 -22.85 1.36
CA MET A 222 -5.32 -21.89 2.07
C MET A 222 -5.20 -22.18 3.58
N GLN A 223 -5.84 -23.24 4.10
CA GLN A 223 -5.76 -23.63 5.51
C GLN A 223 -5.40 -25.11 5.68
N ASN A 224 -4.60 -25.41 6.73
CA ASN A 224 -4.25 -26.77 7.12
C ASN A 224 -5.43 -27.44 7.88
N SER A 225 -5.78 -28.68 7.54
CA SER A 225 -6.94 -29.41 8.09
C SER A 225 -6.91 -29.55 9.62
N ALA A 226 -5.74 -29.47 10.25
CA ALA A 226 -5.57 -29.56 11.70
C ALA A 226 -6.16 -28.38 12.51
N LEU A 227 -6.56 -27.28 11.86
CA LEU A 227 -7.17 -26.12 12.54
C LEU A 227 -8.66 -26.33 12.88
N TYR A 228 -9.27 -27.43 12.45
CA TYR A 228 -10.67 -27.78 12.74
C TYR A 228 -10.84 -28.87 13.81
N GLU A 229 -9.76 -29.32 14.48
CA GLU A 229 -9.86 -30.26 15.61
C GLU A 229 -9.26 -29.73 16.91
N GLY A 230 -10.04 -29.86 18.00
CA GLY A 230 -9.57 -29.85 19.38
C GLY A 230 -9.21 -28.49 20.00
N LYS A 231 -8.42 -28.55 21.09
CA LYS A 231 -8.15 -27.45 22.04
C LYS A 231 -7.25 -26.33 21.50
N GLY A 232 -6.80 -26.40 20.24
CA GLY A 232 -5.96 -25.39 19.58
C GLY A 232 -6.70 -24.08 19.24
N ALA A 233 -8.01 -24.14 18.99
CA ALA A 233 -8.83 -22.97 18.62
C ALA A 233 -9.01 -21.94 19.76
N ILE A 234 -8.85 -22.37 21.02
CA ILE A 234 -9.14 -21.54 22.21
C ILE A 234 -7.91 -20.72 22.65
N LYS A 235 -6.69 -21.22 22.41
CA LYS A 235 -5.44 -20.56 22.84
C LYS A 235 -5.07 -19.36 21.95
N LEU A 236 -5.41 -19.42 20.66
CA LEU A 236 -5.17 -18.31 19.72
C LEU A 236 -6.18 -17.17 19.86
N LYS A 237 -7.40 -17.46 20.35
CA LYS A 237 -8.47 -16.47 20.56
C LYS A 237 -8.23 -15.57 21.77
N ARG A 238 -7.41 -16.01 22.76
CA ARG A 238 -7.23 -15.32 24.05
C ARG A 238 -6.05 -14.35 24.10
N ASN A 239 -5.03 -14.51 23.26
CA ASN A 239 -3.84 -13.64 23.25
C ASN A 239 -3.85 -12.55 22.17
N TRP A 240 -4.97 -12.35 21.48
CA TRP A 240 -5.05 -11.45 20.32
C TRP A 240 -6.07 -10.31 20.48
N SER A 241 -6.68 -10.17 21.67
CA SER A 241 -7.68 -9.14 21.97
C SER A 241 -7.11 -7.82 22.48
N LYS A 242 -5.79 -7.61 22.38
CA LYS A 242 -5.14 -6.35 22.75
C LYS A 242 -4.20 -5.91 21.64
N LEU A 243 -4.76 -5.32 20.61
CA LEU A 243 -4.03 -4.59 19.60
C LEU A 243 -5.01 -3.72 18.82
N ASN A 244 -4.93 -2.40 19.02
CA ASN A 244 -5.69 -1.38 18.32
C ASN A 244 -4.74 -0.22 18.03
N PRO A 245 -4.48 0.09 16.76
CA PRO A 245 -4.13 1.46 16.37
C PRO A 245 -4.90 2.01 15.15
N LYS A 246 -4.85 3.34 14.98
CA LYS A 246 -5.47 4.11 13.88
C LYS A 246 -4.57 4.07 12.64
N PHE A 247 -4.74 4.94 11.63
CA PHE A 247 -4.25 4.66 10.27
C PHE A 247 -3.61 5.86 9.54
N ALA A 248 -2.45 5.63 8.90
CA ALA A 248 -1.62 6.66 8.27
C ALA A 248 -1.57 6.69 6.71
N GLY A 249 -1.96 5.63 6.00
CA GLY A 249 -1.87 5.60 4.51
C GLY A 249 -2.85 6.55 3.78
N TRP A 250 -3.92 7.02 4.44
CA TRP A 250 -4.76 8.08 3.89
C TRP A 250 -4.00 9.42 3.76
N VAL A 251 -3.08 9.71 4.68
CA VAL A 251 -2.33 10.97 4.63
C VAL A 251 -1.37 10.95 3.44
N HIS A 252 -0.67 9.83 3.21
CA HIS A 252 0.18 9.64 2.03
C HIS A 252 -0.60 9.69 0.72
N LYS A 253 -1.73 8.99 0.64
CA LYS A 253 -2.65 9.09 -0.51
C LYS A 253 -3.11 10.53 -0.76
N THR A 254 -3.43 11.27 0.31
CA THR A 254 -3.88 12.66 0.22
C THR A 254 -2.75 13.57 -0.26
N ILE A 255 -1.54 13.42 0.28
CA ILE A 255 -0.37 14.18 -0.14
C ILE A 255 -0.03 13.91 -1.60
N LEU A 256 -0.05 12.64 -2.02
CA LEU A 256 0.19 12.27 -3.41
C LEU A 256 -0.86 12.87 -4.34
N ASN A 257 -2.15 12.76 -4.00
CA ASN A 257 -3.25 13.31 -4.81
C ASN A 257 -3.27 14.84 -4.84
N GLU A 258 -2.87 15.51 -3.75
CA GLU A 258 -2.71 16.97 -3.72
C GLU A 258 -1.47 17.41 -4.53
N ALA A 259 -0.42 16.59 -4.55
CA ALA A 259 0.79 16.86 -5.34
C ALA A 259 0.53 16.70 -6.84
N LEU A 260 -0.21 15.68 -7.24
CA LEU A 260 -0.43 15.24 -8.61
C LEU A 260 -1.85 15.54 -9.07
N THR A 261 -2.19 16.82 -9.18
CA THR A 261 -3.48 17.25 -9.72
C THR A 261 -3.58 16.97 -11.24
N PRO A 262 -4.79 16.95 -11.83
CA PRO A 262 -4.98 16.60 -13.25
C PRO A 262 -4.22 17.49 -14.25
N ASP A 263 -3.82 18.71 -13.86
CA ASP A 263 -2.97 19.61 -14.63
C ASP A 263 -1.46 19.25 -14.57
N ILE A 264 -1.06 18.40 -13.63
CA ILE A 264 0.32 17.96 -13.41
C ILE A 264 0.54 16.53 -13.89
N CYS A 265 -0.43 15.65 -13.67
CA CYS A 265 -0.30 14.21 -13.86
C CYS A 265 -1.55 13.66 -14.55
N PRO A 266 -1.41 12.85 -15.63
CA PRO A 266 -2.56 12.23 -16.27
C PRO A 266 -3.37 11.38 -15.27
N ASP A 267 -4.69 11.47 -15.33
CA ASP A 267 -5.59 10.79 -14.38
C ASP A 267 -5.32 9.29 -14.21
N TRP A 268 -4.93 8.61 -15.29
CA TRP A 268 -4.66 7.18 -15.25
C TRP A 268 -3.32 6.86 -14.55
N VAL A 269 -2.32 7.72 -14.67
CA VAL A 269 -1.04 7.60 -13.96
C VAL A 269 -1.30 7.79 -12.47
N LEU A 270 -2.08 8.80 -12.10
CA LEU A 270 -2.50 9.00 -10.71
C LEU A 270 -3.30 7.80 -10.19
N LYS A 271 -4.19 7.22 -11.00
CA LYS A 271 -4.92 5.98 -10.64
C LYS A 271 -3.99 4.78 -10.49
N ALA A 272 -2.95 4.65 -11.30
CA ALA A 272 -1.95 3.60 -11.20
C ALA A 272 -1.16 3.72 -9.89
N LEU A 273 -0.62 4.91 -9.59
CA LEU A 273 0.05 5.19 -8.31
C LEU A 273 -0.88 4.98 -7.12
N ASN A 274 -2.17 5.31 -7.26
CA ASN A 274 -3.17 5.10 -6.21
C ASN A 274 -3.46 3.62 -5.88
N ARG A 275 -3.01 2.65 -6.68
CA ARG A 275 -3.19 1.21 -6.40
C ARG A 275 -2.31 0.71 -5.28
N HIS A 276 -1.16 1.34 -5.12
CA HIS A 276 -0.35 1.14 -3.93
C HIS A 276 -1.04 1.62 -2.66
N PHE A 277 -2.17 2.32 -2.80
CA PHE A 277 -3.05 2.69 -1.71
C PHE A 277 -4.34 1.86 -1.75
N THR A 278 -4.32 0.69 -1.13
CA THR A 278 -5.51 -0.18 -1.04
C THR A 278 -6.55 0.48 -0.13
N SER A 279 -7.58 1.10 -0.73
CA SER A 279 -8.68 1.79 -0.03
C SER A 279 -9.89 0.88 0.09
N PHE A 280 -10.15 0.37 1.30
CA PHE A 280 -11.24 -0.58 1.49
C PHE A 280 -12.61 0.09 1.67
N LEU A 281 -13.68 -0.48 1.09
CA LEU A 281 -15.07 0.04 1.14
C LEU A 281 -15.19 1.55 0.83
N TRP A 282 -14.34 2.12 -0.04
CA TRP A 282 -14.36 3.56 -0.37
C TRP A 282 -14.04 4.49 0.81
N LYS A 283 -13.48 3.94 1.89
CA LYS A 283 -13.45 4.58 3.21
C LYS A 283 -12.02 5.02 3.58
N ARG A 284 -11.85 6.34 3.75
CA ARG A 284 -10.55 7.01 3.99
C ARG A 284 -9.67 6.30 5.03
N SER A 285 -10.22 5.98 6.20
CA SER A 285 -9.42 5.43 7.31
C SER A 285 -9.00 3.96 7.15
N LEU A 286 -9.28 3.30 6.02
CA LEU A 286 -8.88 1.92 5.71
C LEU A 286 -7.90 1.85 4.53
N THR A 287 -7.21 2.95 4.24
CA THR A 287 -6.35 3.10 3.06
C THR A 287 -4.91 2.74 3.38
N VAL A 288 -4.39 1.62 2.89
CA VAL A 288 -3.06 1.07 3.21
C VAL A 288 -2.06 1.38 2.10
N ASP A 289 -0.87 1.87 2.43
CA ASP A 289 0.24 2.03 1.49
C ASP A 289 1.06 0.72 1.41
N ASP A 290 1.36 0.23 0.21
CA ASP A 290 2.14 -0.99 -0.03
C ASP A 290 3.53 -0.97 0.62
N VAL A 291 4.14 0.22 0.73
CA VAL A 291 5.47 0.39 1.35
C VAL A 291 5.40 0.08 2.86
N ASP A 292 4.24 0.35 3.48
CA ASP A 292 3.98 0.14 4.91
C ASP A 292 3.56 -1.31 5.25
N LEU A 293 3.58 -2.25 4.30
CA LEU A 293 3.16 -3.63 4.55
C LEU A 293 4.18 -4.39 5.45
N PRO A 294 3.73 -5.14 6.49
CA PRO A 294 4.61 -5.77 7.48
C PRO A 294 5.62 -6.77 6.89
N GLY A 295 6.92 -6.63 7.19
CA GLY A 295 8.00 -7.52 6.73
C GLY A 295 8.83 -7.01 5.55
N SER A 296 8.53 -5.80 5.05
CA SER A 296 9.36 -5.06 4.07
C SER A 296 9.91 -3.76 4.64
N TYR A 297 9.79 -3.55 5.95
CA TYR A 297 10.25 -2.35 6.63
C TYR A 297 11.77 -2.20 6.48
N ASP A 298 12.19 -1.07 5.91
CA ASP A 298 13.57 -0.61 5.88
C ASP A 298 13.58 0.83 6.42
N PRO A 299 14.29 1.14 7.51
CA PRO A 299 14.38 2.50 8.06
C PRO A 299 14.77 3.58 7.05
N LYS A 300 15.48 3.22 5.96
CA LYS A 300 15.84 4.16 4.90
C LYS A 300 14.63 4.56 4.03
N ASP A 301 13.63 3.69 3.90
CA ASP A 301 12.42 3.98 3.11
C ASP A 301 11.43 4.86 3.89
N HIS A 302 11.48 4.78 5.22
CA HIS A 302 10.60 5.53 6.13
C HIS A 302 11.30 6.71 6.82
N PHE A 303 12.55 7.00 6.46
CA PHE A 303 13.36 8.03 7.11
C PHE A 303 13.40 7.91 8.64
N ASP A 304 13.52 6.69 9.18
CA ASP A 304 13.64 6.43 10.62
C ASP A 304 15.08 6.17 11.04
N ASN A 305 15.31 6.10 12.36
CA ASN A 305 16.59 5.79 13.00
C ASN A 305 17.74 6.71 12.54
N GLY A 306 17.44 7.92 12.07
CA GLY A 306 18.42 8.89 11.60
C GLY A 306 19.06 8.53 10.25
N TYR A 307 18.47 7.64 9.45
CA TYR A 307 18.97 7.31 8.10
C TYR A 307 18.57 8.37 7.07
N ILE A 308 18.85 9.66 7.35
CA ILE A 308 18.42 10.78 6.51
C ILE A 308 19.16 10.78 5.17
N GLU A 309 20.49 10.69 5.19
CA GLU A 309 21.30 10.70 3.96
C GLU A 309 21.04 9.45 3.11
N GLU A 310 21.02 8.28 3.77
CA GLU A 310 20.81 7.01 3.10
C GLU A 310 19.39 6.88 2.53
N GLY A 311 18.39 7.47 3.21
CA GLY A 311 17.01 7.57 2.70
C GLY A 311 16.92 8.48 1.47
N TRP A 312 17.54 9.66 1.49
CA TRP A 312 17.58 10.55 0.33
C TRP A 312 18.32 9.94 -0.86
N LYS A 313 19.38 9.18 -0.61
CA LYS A 313 20.05 8.43 -1.67
C LYS A 313 19.09 7.45 -2.36
N LYS A 314 18.30 6.69 -1.61
CA LYS A 314 17.27 5.81 -2.19
C LYS A 314 16.21 6.59 -2.98
N VAL A 315 15.76 7.74 -2.46
CA VAL A 315 14.80 8.59 -3.18
C VAL A 315 15.39 9.06 -4.51
N SER A 316 16.62 9.57 -4.51
CA SER A 316 17.31 10.00 -5.73
C SER A 316 17.55 8.87 -6.72
N ASP A 317 17.94 7.68 -6.24
CA ASP A 317 18.14 6.50 -7.09
C ASP A 317 16.83 6.04 -7.75
N ARG A 318 15.71 6.09 -7.01
CA ARG A 318 14.37 5.77 -7.54
C ARG A 318 13.89 6.81 -8.54
N LEU A 319 14.06 8.10 -8.25
CA LEU A 319 13.70 9.18 -9.18
C LEU A 319 14.54 9.12 -10.46
N SER A 320 15.84 8.81 -10.36
CA SER A 320 16.71 8.63 -11.52
C SER A 320 16.27 7.45 -12.40
N GLN A 321 15.86 6.33 -11.79
CA GLN A 321 15.32 5.18 -12.53
C GLN A 321 13.94 5.47 -13.12
N PHE A 322 13.08 6.16 -12.37
CA PHE A 322 11.81 6.66 -12.88
C PHE A 322 12.01 7.60 -14.08
N GLN A 323 12.98 8.50 -14.04
CA GLN A 323 13.28 9.39 -15.16
C GLN A 323 13.72 8.64 -16.43
N LYS A 324 14.32 7.45 -16.28
CA LYS A 324 14.77 6.61 -17.39
C LYS A 324 13.66 5.74 -17.97
N GLY A 325 12.81 5.14 -17.11
CA GLY A 325 11.75 4.21 -17.53
C GLY A 325 10.34 4.80 -17.58
N SER A 326 10.14 5.99 -17.02
CA SER A 326 8.88 6.71 -16.91
C SER A 326 7.75 5.79 -16.44
N ILE A 327 6.79 5.49 -17.32
CA ILE A 327 5.62 4.63 -17.09
C ILE A 327 5.99 3.23 -16.60
N GLN A 328 7.11 2.67 -17.05
CA GLN A 328 7.57 1.35 -16.61
C GLN A 328 7.97 1.33 -15.13
N ASN A 329 8.27 2.50 -14.55
CA ASN A 329 8.86 2.64 -13.23
C ASN A 329 7.97 3.46 -12.27
N LEU A 330 6.65 3.42 -12.47
CA LEU A 330 5.68 4.12 -11.61
C LEU A 330 5.80 3.68 -10.14
N ASP A 331 6.06 2.40 -9.88
CA ASP A 331 6.29 1.86 -8.54
C ASP A 331 7.50 2.51 -7.85
N LEU A 332 8.56 2.81 -8.60
CA LEU A 332 9.74 3.51 -8.06
C LEU A 332 9.39 4.95 -7.72
N PHE A 333 8.57 5.61 -8.53
CA PHE A 333 8.06 6.94 -8.20
C PHE A 333 7.17 6.91 -6.95
N HIS A 334 6.25 5.93 -6.82
CA HIS A 334 5.43 5.76 -5.62
C HIS A 334 6.29 5.62 -4.36
N GLN A 335 7.29 4.75 -4.39
CA GLN A 335 8.22 4.56 -3.27
C GLN A 335 9.05 5.83 -2.96
N ALA A 336 9.43 6.60 -3.99
CA ALA A 336 10.11 7.88 -3.80
C ALA A 336 9.18 8.91 -3.15
N ALA A 337 7.93 9.01 -3.62
CA ALA A 337 6.93 9.93 -3.08
C ALA A 337 6.58 9.60 -1.62
N HIS A 338 6.46 8.32 -1.28
CA HIS A 338 6.32 7.83 0.10
C HIS A 338 7.47 8.33 0.98
N GLY A 339 8.72 8.05 0.59
CA GLY A 339 9.90 8.49 1.34
C GLY A 339 9.99 10.01 1.50
N ILE A 340 9.65 10.78 0.47
CA ILE A 340 9.60 12.25 0.58
C ILE A 340 8.59 12.68 1.64
N GLY A 341 7.40 12.06 1.69
CA GLY A 341 6.39 12.30 2.72
C GLY A 341 6.92 12.02 4.13
N ASP A 342 7.49 10.84 4.33
CA ASP A 342 8.04 10.39 5.60
C ASP A 342 9.21 11.24 6.08
N PHE A 343 10.08 11.71 5.18
CA PHE A 343 11.14 12.65 5.53
C PHE A 343 10.59 13.90 6.23
N TYR A 344 9.56 14.53 5.67
CA TYR A 344 8.98 15.74 6.28
C TYR A 344 8.22 15.43 7.58
N ALA A 345 7.67 14.22 7.71
CA ALA A 345 6.93 13.79 8.89
C ALA A 345 7.84 13.43 10.08
N HIS A 346 8.90 12.65 9.85
CA HIS A 346 9.69 11.97 10.89
C HIS A 346 10.99 12.68 11.25
N SER A 347 11.43 13.62 10.41
CA SER A 347 12.71 14.29 10.65
C SER A 347 12.57 15.58 11.45
N SER A 348 13.69 16.03 11.99
CA SER A 348 13.84 17.34 12.61
C SER A 348 13.80 18.49 11.58
N TYR A 349 13.69 18.21 10.27
CA TYR A 349 13.71 19.24 9.24
C TYR A 349 12.57 20.26 9.40
N GLY A 350 11.38 19.85 9.84
CA GLY A 350 10.31 20.82 10.08
C GLY A 350 10.55 21.79 11.24
N GLU A 351 11.50 21.51 12.14
CA GLU A 351 11.91 22.46 13.19
C GLU A 351 13.04 23.39 12.71
N PHE A 352 13.97 22.89 11.89
CA PHE A 352 15.18 23.62 11.52
C PHE A 352 15.19 24.21 10.10
N GLY A 353 14.30 23.75 9.22
CA GLY A 353 14.25 24.20 7.84
C GLY A 353 13.80 25.66 7.72
N ALA A 354 14.29 26.34 6.69
CA ALA A 354 13.96 27.74 6.46
C ALA A 354 12.46 27.92 6.19
N ILE A 355 11.82 28.88 6.87
CA ILE A 355 10.45 29.30 6.55
C ILE A 355 10.52 30.55 5.66
N GLN A 356 9.97 30.46 4.46
CA GLN A 356 9.90 31.55 3.48
C GLN A 356 8.44 31.76 3.09
N ASN A 357 7.92 32.98 3.24
CA ASN A 357 6.52 33.32 2.95
C ASN A 357 5.51 32.37 3.63
N GLY A 358 5.77 32.00 4.89
CA GLY A 358 4.94 31.09 5.66
C GLY A 358 4.99 29.63 5.22
N LYS A 359 5.92 29.25 4.33
CA LYS A 359 6.11 27.88 3.84
C LYS A 359 7.49 27.36 4.21
N LEU A 360 7.56 26.08 4.56
CA LEU A 360 8.83 25.39 4.76
C LEU A 360 9.54 25.20 3.41
N ALA A 361 10.80 25.62 3.32
CA ALA A 361 11.63 25.42 2.15
C ALA A 361 11.69 23.93 1.77
N LEU A 362 11.82 23.63 0.48
CA LEU A 362 12.01 22.26 0.04
C LEU A 362 13.42 21.81 0.38
N TYR A 363 13.56 20.67 1.04
CA TYR A 363 14.87 20.12 1.37
C TYR A 363 15.66 19.81 0.10
N ASN A 364 16.94 20.20 0.11
CA ASN A 364 17.89 19.92 -0.96
C ASN A 364 18.91 18.90 -0.44
N SER A 365 18.78 17.64 -0.87
CA SER A 365 19.69 16.57 -0.45
C SER A 365 21.12 16.77 -0.94
N ASP A 366 21.32 17.42 -2.07
CA ASP A 366 22.65 17.66 -2.66
C ASP A 366 23.38 18.81 -1.97
N ASN A 367 22.62 19.73 -1.37
CA ASN A 367 23.16 20.84 -0.58
C ASN A 367 22.28 21.16 0.63
N PRO A 368 22.29 20.34 1.70
CA PRO A 368 21.36 20.47 2.83
C PRO A 368 21.43 21.85 3.51
N SER A 369 22.63 22.42 3.62
CA SER A 369 22.87 23.73 4.25
C SER A 369 22.18 24.87 3.51
N SER A 370 21.90 24.75 2.22
CA SER A 370 21.15 25.78 1.46
C SER A 370 19.71 25.99 1.94
N THR A 371 19.18 25.04 2.72
CA THR A 371 17.79 25.05 3.18
C THR A 371 17.66 25.12 4.70
N LEU A 372 18.79 25.23 5.40
CA LEU A 372 18.89 25.34 6.86
C LEU A 372 19.45 26.73 7.21
N PRO A 373 18.66 27.62 7.85
CA PRO A 373 19.15 28.95 8.23
C PRO A 373 20.35 28.90 9.17
N GLN A 374 20.40 27.85 10.01
CA GLN A 374 21.49 27.55 10.93
C GLN A 374 21.64 26.03 11.05
N PRO A 375 22.84 25.51 11.40
CA PRO A 375 23.01 24.10 11.71
C PRO A 375 22.08 23.65 12.86
N PRO A 376 21.48 22.46 12.78
CA PRO A 376 20.65 21.92 13.85
C PRO A 376 21.37 21.90 15.20
N ASP A 377 20.71 22.43 16.22
CA ASP A 377 21.21 22.48 17.59
C ASP A 377 20.20 21.85 18.56
N TYR A 378 20.69 20.94 19.39
CA TYR A 378 19.91 20.14 20.32
C TYR A 378 20.32 20.38 21.79
N GLU A 379 21.16 21.39 22.04
CA GLU A 379 21.68 21.74 23.35
C GLU A 379 20.63 22.40 24.26
N ALA A 380 21.03 22.64 25.51
CA ALA A 380 20.19 23.28 26.51
C ALA A 380 19.74 24.68 26.07
N GLY A 381 18.42 24.92 26.07
CA GLY A 381 17.82 26.19 25.66
C GLY A 381 17.35 26.24 24.19
N SER A 382 17.66 25.22 23.38
CA SER A 382 17.10 25.09 22.03
C SER A 382 15.61 24.70 22.04
N GLY A 383 14.88 25.02 20.96
CA GLY A 383 13.48 24.59 20.77
C GLY A 383 13.32 23.07 20.73
N PHE A 384 14.37 22.36 20.31
CA PHE A 384 14.47 20.90 20.29
C PHE A 384 15.63 20.41 21.17
N ASN A 385 15.52 20.69 22.47
CA ASN A 385 16.54 20.37 23.46
C ASN A 385 16.59 18.88 23.84
N ILE A 386 17.44 18.09 23.16
CA ILE A 386 17.72 16.69 23.50
C ILE A 386 18.51 16.60 24.80
N ALA A 387 19.45 17.53 25.03
CA ALA A 387 20.31 17.56 26.21
C ALA A 387 19.54 17.65 27.56
N SER A 388 18.26 18.08 27.53
CA SER A 388 17.38 18.11 28.69
C SER A 388 17.05 16.73 29.29
N GLY A 389 17.23 15.64 28.51
CA GLY A 389 16.81 14.31 28.92
C GLY A 389 15.31 14.05 28.86
N LYS A 390 14.51 14.97 28.27
CA LYS A 390 13.07 14.79 28.11
C LYS A 390 12.68 13.75 27.05
N PHE A 391 13.59 13.43 26.15
CA PHE A 391 13.40 12.41 25.11
C PHE A 391 14.02 11.09 25.56
N SER A 392 13.32 10.00 25.36
CA SER A 392 13.83 8.67 25.66
C SER A 392 15.00 8.29 24.73
N THR A 393 15.78 7.29 25.15
CA THR A 393 16.81 6.63 24.33
C THR A 393 16.69 5.11 24.50
N ASN A 394 17.11 4.33 23.50
CA ASN A 394 17.19 2.88 23.62
C ASN A 394 18.38 2.47 24.49
N THR A 395 18.13 2.23 25.78
CA THR A 395 19.19 1.88 26.75
C THR A 395 19.85 0.52 26.48
N ALA A 396 19.26 -0.34 25.66
CA ALA A 396 19.86 -1.60 25.28
C ALA A 396 20.97 -1.41 24.23
N LEU A 397 20.85 -0.41 23.36
CA LEU A 397 21.83 -0.08 22.32
C LEU A 397 22.76 1.05 22.73
N TRP A 398 22.23 2.07 23.42
CA TRP A 398 22.95 3.28 23.80
C TRP A 398 23.21 3.32 25.31
N LYS A 399 24.47 3.56 25.70
CA LYS A 399 24.90 3.63 27.11
C LYS A 399 25.30 5.04 27.56
N GLY A 400 25.29 6.02 26.65
CA GLY A 400 25.58 7.41 26.98
C GLY A 400 24.38 8.14 27.58
N ASN A 401 24.59 9.40 27.97
CA ASN A 401 23.54 10.28 28.49
C ASN A 401 22.98 11.23 27.42
N ALA A 402 21.99 12.04 27.78
CA ALA A 402 21.32 12.98 26.89
C ALA A 402 22.26 14.06 26.33
N GLN A 403 23.25 14.49 27.11
CA GLN A 403 24.25 15.47 26.67
C GLN A 403 25.17 14.86 25.60
N ALA A 404 25.59 13.61 25.79
CA ALA A 404 26.37 12.86 24.80
C ALA A 404 25.55 12.63 23.52
N ALA A 405 24.25 12.34 23.62
CA ALA A 405 23.35 12.23 22.47
C ALA A 405 23.25 13.56 21.70
N SER A 406 23.02 14.67 22.42
CA SER A 406 22.99 16.01 21.83
C SER A 406 24.29 16.35 21.09
N ALA A 407 25.44 16.06 21.70
CA ALA A 407 26.75 16.30 21.09
C ALA A 407 26.98 15.44 19.84
N LEU A 408 26.55 14.18 19.86
CA LEU A 408 26.71 13.24 18.74
C LEU A 408 25.97 13.69 17.47
N TRP A 409 24.78 14.27 17.63
CA TRP A 409 23.92 14.69 16.53
C TRP A 409 23.98 16.18 16.22
N LYS A 410 24.82 16.95 16.93
CA LYS A 410 24.99 18.38 16.70
C LYS A 410 25.32 18.68 15.24
N GLY A 411 24.62 19.65 14.67
CA GLY A 411 24.76 20.07 13.27
C GLY A 411 24.15 19.10 12.25
N LYS A 412 23.51 18.00 12.67
CA LYS A 412 22.88 17.02 11.78
C LYS A 412 21.37 17.03 11.93
N LEU A 413 20.66 16.89 10.81
CA LEU A 413 19.25 16.51 10.86
C LEU A 413 19.15 15.08 11.41
N ILE A 414 18.11 14.85 12.19
CA ILE A 414 17.82 13.54 12.77
C ILE A 414 16.40 13.14 12.42
N SER A 415 16.09 11.86 12.58
CA SER A 415 14.74 11.36 12.65
C SER A 415 14.57 10.43 13.84
N GLY A 416 13.32 10.14 14.17
CA GLY A 416 13.00 9.32 15.33
C GLY A 416 13.47 7.89 15.15
N ARG A 417 13.92 7.25 16.23
CA ARG A 417 14.18 5.80 16.22
C ARG A 417 12.87 5.03 16.25
N TYR A 418 12.86 3.91 15.53
CA TYR A 418 11.70 3.02 15.44
C TYR A 418 12.13 1.58 15.14
N ALA A 419 11.42 0.61 15.74
CA ALA A 419 11.60 -0.83 15.59
C ALA A 419 12.97 -1.35 16.03
N GLN A 420 13.62 -0.64 16.95
CA GLN A 420 14.85 -1.11 17.55
C GLN A 420 14.55 -2.20 18.58
N LYS A 421 15.40 -3.24 18.61
CA LYS A 421 15.24 -4.36 19.53
C LYS A 421 15.25 -3.86 20.99
N MET A 422 14.31 -4.36 21.80
CA MET A 422 14.13 -4.00 23.23
C MET A 422 13.73 -2.55 23.51
N ASP A 423 13.23 -1.82 22.51
CA ASP A 423 12.83 -0.41 22.63
C ASP A 423 11.43 -0.15 22.05
N SER A 424 10.67 -1.23 21.86
CA SER A 424 9.32 -1.15 21.30
C SER A 424 8.35 -0.48 22.24
N HIS A 425 7.72 0.61 21.81
CA HIS A 425 6.66 1.32 22.53
C HIS A 425 5.26 0.89 22.11
N GLY A 426 5.17 -0.09 21.21
CA GLY A 426 3.91 -0.68 20.74
C GLY A 426 4.11 -2.11 20.25
N ILE A 427 3.00 -2.84 20.11
CA ILE A 427 3.05 -4.24 19.66
C ILE A 427 3.36 -4.32 18.16
N THR A 428 3.02 -3.28 17.38
CA THR A 428 3.40 -3.15 15.96
C THR A 428 4.91 -3.03 15.80
N GLU A 429 5.53 -2.13 16.55
CA GLU A 429 6.97 -1.97 16.60
C GLU A 429 7.69 -3.24 17.07
N ALA A 430 7.10 -3.98 18.02
CA ALA A 430 7.66 -5.23 18.54
C ALA A 430 7.72 -6.37 17.51
N ILE A 431 6.92 -6.31 16.44
CA ILE A 431 6.89 -7.30 15.36
C ILE A 431 7.47 -6.77 14.04
N THR A 432 7.95 -5.52 14.04
CA THR A 432 8.69 -4.93 12.93
C THR A 432 10.18 -5.20 13.12
N PHE A 433 10.85 -5.68 12.07
CA PHE A 433 12.25 -6.05 12.14
C PHE A 433 13.08 -5.17 11.22
N ILE A 434 14.10 -4.53 11.78
CA ILE A 434 15.12 -3.80 11.00
C ILE A 434 15.96 -4.83 10.22
N PRO A 435 16.29 -4.59 8.94
CA PRO A 435 17.13 -5.47 8.15
C PRO A 435 18.45 -5.81 8.87
N ALA A 436 18.82 -7.10 8.86
CA ALA A 436 19.98 -7.59 9.60
C ALA A 436 21.29 -6.89 9.20
N SER A 437 21.41 -6.45 7.93
CA SER A 437 22.54 -5.68 7.43
C SER A 437 22.72 -4.36 8.17
N LEU A 438 21.64 -3.68 8.53
CA LEU A 438 21.68 -2.42 9.30
C LEU A 438 21.98 -2.69 10.77
N THR A 439 21.36 -3.70 11.37
CA THR A 439 21.58 -4.01 12.80
C THR A 439 23.01 -4.48 13.11
N LYS A 440 23.72 -5.00 12.10
CA LYS A 440 25.11 -5.44 12.21
C LYS A 440 26.11 -4.32 11.91
N ASP A 441 25.64 -3.15 11.49
CA ASP A 441 26.50 -1.98 11.29
C ASP A 441 27.08 -1.51 12.62
N LYS A 442 28.38 -1.17 12.63
CA LYS A 442 29.09 -0.76 13.85
C LYS A 442 28.51 0.49 14.50
N ASN A 443 27.92 1.38 13.69
CA ASN A 443 27.32 2.63 14.14
C ASN A 443 25.84 2.48 14.50
N PHE A 444 25.23 1.31 14.29
CA PHE A 444 23.81 1.11 14.60
C PHE A 444 23.49 1.37 16.08
N ALA A 445 24.39 0.98 16.99
CA ALA A 445 24.23 1.23 18.43
C ALA A 445 24.09 2.72 18.77
N LEU A 446 24.78 3.59 18.03
CA LEU A 446 24.71 5.05 18.19
C LEU A 446 23.30 5.59 17.88
N ARG A 447 22.56 4.95 16.97
CA ARG A 447 21.18 5.32 16.61
C ARG A 447 20.19 5.03 17.75
N GLY A 448 20.59 4.29 18.79
CA GLY A 448 19.82 4.17 20.03
C GLY A 448 19.75 5.47 20.84
N SER A 449 20.62 6.44 20.56
CA SER A 449 20.64 7.75 21.24
C SER A 449 19.63 8.76 20.70
N LEU A 450 19.01 8.47 19.55
CA LEU A 450 18.01 9.33 18.92
C LEU A 450 16.71 9.31 19.73
N PRO A 451 15.91 10.41 19.76
CA PRO A 451 14.55 10.39 20.31
C PRO A 451 13.66 9.33 19.64
N HIS A 452 12.64 8.86 20.34
CA HIS A 452 11.72 7.87 19.78
C HIS A 452 10.83 8.54 18.73
N HIS A 453 10.44 7.80 17.69
CA HIS A 453 9.54 8.28 16.64
C HIS A 453 8.33 9.03 17.21
N ASN A 454 7.60 8.42 18.14
CA ASN A 454 6.40 9.00 18.77
C ASN A 454 6.66 10.31 19.53
N GLU A 455 7.91 10.64 19.85
CA GLU A 455 8.25 11.84 20.61
C GLU A 455 8.47 13.05 19.71
N ILE A 456 8.70 12.86 18.40
CA ILE A 456 9.12 13.91 17.47
C ILE A 456 8.35 13.94 16.14
N ALA A 457 7.80 12.80 15.70
CA ALA A 457 7.09 12.68 14.44
C ALA A 457 5.81 13.52 14.43
N VAL A 458 5.52 14.13 13.28
CA VAL A 458 4.29 14.90 13.04
C VAL A 458 3.56 14.26 11.86
N ASP A 459 2.75 13.28 12.20
CA ASP A 459 2.26 12.23 11.32
C ASP A 459 0.75 12.31 11.06
N GLU A 460 0.03 13.07 11.90
CA GLU A 460 -1.42 13.32 11.84
C GLU A 460 -1.76 14.82 11.90
N ASP A 461 -2.96 15.19 11.45
CA ASP A 461 -3.42 16.59 11.42
C ASP A 461 -3.79 17.16 12.79
N THR A 462 -4.02 16.28 13.75
CA THR A 462 -4.24 16.60 15.17
C THR A 462 -3.40 15.67 16.02
N GLY A 463 -2.87 16.18 17.13
CA GLY A 463 -2.01 15.38 18.01
C GLY A 463 -1.14 16.25 18.89
N SER A 464 -0.27 15.61 19.67
CA SER A 464 0.80 16.24 20.44
C SER A 464 1.85 15.19 20.74
N ASN A 465 3.10 15.61 20.88
CA ASN A 465 4.21 14.74 21.26
C ASN A 465 5.16 15.48 22.22
N THR A 466 6.28 14.85 22.59
CA THR A 466 7.28 15.44 23.49
C THR A 466 7.89 16.74 22.95
N LEU A 467 7.98 16.87 21.61
CA LEU A 467 8.51 18.05 20.94
C LEU A 467 7.47 19.19 20.83
N TYR A 468 6.20 18.87 20.57
CA TYR A 468 5.16 19.84 20.28
C TYR A 468 3.88 19.61 21.08
N ALA A 469 3.44 20.67 21.78
CA ALA A 469 2.07 20.79 22.25
C ALA A 469 1.08 20.89 21.07
N ALA A 470 -0.20 20.61 21.34
CA ALA A 470 -1.19 20.37 20.29
C ALA A 470 -1.33 21.50 19.24
N SER A 471 -1.27 22.77 19.66
CA SER A 471 -1.34 23.91 18.73
C SER A 471 -0.12 23.99 17.81
N LYS A 472 1.09 23.82 18.34
CA LYS A 472 2.33 23.81 17.56
C LYS A 472 2.40 22.56 16.67
N PHE A 473 1.90 21.41 17.14
CA PHE A 473 1.81 20.17 16.38
C PHE A 473 0.95 20.34 15.12
N ALA A 474 -0.27 20.88 15.26
CA ALA A 474 -1.15 21.14 14.12
C ALA A 474 -0.56 22.16 13.12
N ALA A 475 0.15 23.18 13.61
CA ALA A 475 0.86 24.14 12.75
C ALA A 475 2.02 23.47 11.98
N GLN A 476 2.81 22.65 12.68
CA GLN A 476 3.89 21.86 12.10
C GLN A 476 3.38 20.86 11.06
N TYR A 477 2.24 20.20 11.31
CA TYR A 477 1.61 19.29 10.36
C TYR A 477 1.29 20.01 9.05
N LYS A 478 0.64 21.18 9.11
CA LYS A 478 0.30 21.96 7.91
C LYS A 478 1.55 22.36 7.11
N LEU A 479 2.60 22.82 7.79
CA LEU A 479 3.87 23.21 7.17
C LEU A 479 4.55 22.02 6.48
N ARG A 480 4.65 20.88 7.17
CA ARG A 480 5.30 19.66 6.69
C ARG A 480 4.52 19.02 5.54
N LYS A 481 3.20 18.95 5.66
CA LYS A 481 2.31 18.46 4.59
C LYS A 481 2.46 19.30 3.32
N ASP A 482 2.39 20.63 3.42
CA ASP A 482 2.57 21.52 2.26
C ASP A 482 3.95 21.35 1.60
N ALA A 483 5.01 21.19 2.41
CA ALA A 483 6.35 20.91 1.87
C ALA A 483 6.44 19.56 1.17
N ALA A 484 5.86 18.50 1.75
CA ALA A 484 5.80 17.18 1.12
C ALA A 484 5.06 17.23 -0.23
N VAL A 485 3.87 17.84 -0.25
CA VAL A 485 3.05 18.02 -1.47
C VAL A 485 3.85 18.74 -2.56
N ARG A 486 4.47 19.87 -2.23
CA ARG A 486 5.28 20.64 -3.19
C ARG A 486 6.53 19.89 -3.64
N HIS A 487 7.18 19.13 -2.76
CA HIS A 487 8.37 18.35 -3.11
C HIS A 487 8.01 17.20 -4.05
N ILE A 488 6.96 16.43 -3.75
CA ILE A 488 6.50 15.33 -4.61
C ILE A 488 6.07 15.86 -5.97
N ARG A 489 5.36 16.99 -6.02
CA ARG A 489 4.99 17.65 -7.28
C ARG A 489 6.22 18.01 -8.10
N LYS A 490 7.20 18.68 -7.47
CA LYS A 490 8.46 19.05 -8.13
C LYS A 490 9.20 17.81 -8.65
N ALA A 491 9.33 16.78 -7.82
CA ALA A 491 9.98 15.53 -8.18
C ALA A 491 9.29 14.84 -9.35
N PHE A 492 7.96 14.85 -9.42
CA PHE A 492 7.22 14.33 -10.57
C PHE A 492 7.52 15.13 -11.84
N ILE A 493 7.39 16.46 -11.79
CA ILE A 493 7.61 17.33 -12.96
C ILE A 493 9.03 17.20 -13.53
N GLU A 494 10.04 17.10 -12.66
CA GLU A 494 11.45 17.02 -13.08
C GLU A 494 11.84 15.64 -13.65
N ASN A 495 11.11 14.58 -13.28
CA ASN A 495 11.47 13.21 -13.63
C ASN A 495 10.48 12.54 -14.58
N TRP A 496 9.25 13.04 -14.72
CA TRP A 496 8.26 12.51 -15.66
C TRP A 496 8.61 12.87 -17.10
N LYS A 497 8.73 11.85 -17.96
CA LYS A 497 8.89 12.00 -19.40
C LYS A 497 7.73 11.25 -20.08
N PRO A 498 6.72 11.96 -20.61
CA PRO A 498 5.54 11.36 -21.23
C PRO A 498 5.87 10.39 -22.36
#